data_AF-A0A7V9HKW1-F1
#
_entry.id   AF-A0A7V9HKW1-F1
#
_cell.length_a   1.000
_cell.length_b   1.000
_cell.length_c   1.000
_cell.angle_alpha   90.00
_cell.angle_beta   90.00
_cell.angle_gamma   90.00
#
_symmetry.space_group_name_H-M   'P 1'
#
loop_
_entity.id
_entity.type
_entity.pdbx_description
1 polymer ?
#
loop_
_entity_poly.entity_id
_entity_poly.type
_entity_poly.pdbx_seq_one_letter_code
_entity_poly.pdbx_strand_id
1 'polypeptide(L)'
;MVALLSLALLVALGLPVAANANPVDPDWAPPPTVYIPETGQTVDRLILDLWRGSGGAATFGYPITPELPGSAGQVVQYYEYARFEYWPEGNEAGNFVTLGVIGYEIAPLQLPRRFGPQETAGGRDRTALARAWLPLDQAAADIRLGDEPSYRYVPATRHGVWGGFRAFWEATGEAAYLGNPISEEYIVAGTSFQVFER
;
A
#
# COMPACT_ATOMS: atom_id res chain seq x y z
N MET A 1 -15.47 -43.51 -57.13
CA MET A 1 -15.79 -42.10 -56.80
C MET A 1 -17.27 -42.11 -56.44
N VAL A 2 -17.72 -41.91 -55.20
CA VAL A 2 -17.37 -40.93 -54.18
C VAL A 2 -17.46 -41.58 -52.78
N ALA A 3 -16.53 -41.26 -51.91
CA ALA A 3 -16.49 -41.64 -50.49
C ALA A 3 -16.97 -40.46 -49.62
N LEU A 4 -17.04 -40.71 -48.30
CA LEU A 4 -17.10 -39.77 -47.15
C LEU A 4 -18.54 -39.52 -46.62
N LEU A 5 -18.82 -39.50 -45.32
CA LEU A 5 -18.08 -39.77 -44.08
C LEU A 5 -19.13 -39.78 -42.95
N SER A 6 -19.20 -40.84 -42.15
CA SER A 6 -20.11 -40.90 -41.00
C SER A 6 -19.56 -40.07 -39.84
N LEU A 7 -20.30 -39.04 -39.44
CA LEU A 7 -20.00 -38.18 -38.29
C LEU A 7 -20.28 -38.95 -36.99
N ALA A 8 -19.22 -39.36 -36.29
CA ALA A 8 -19.31 -39.91 -34.94
C ALA A 8 -19.39 -38.76 -33.92
N LEU A 9 -20.55 -38.60 -33.28
CA LEU A 9 -20.75 -37.66 -32.18
C LEU A 9 -20.16 -38.25 -30.89
N LEU A 10 -19.02 -37.73 -30.46
CA LEU A 10 -18.44 -38.03 -29.13
C LEU A 10 -19.17 -37.21 -28.07
N VAL A 11 -20.05 -37.88 -27.30
CA VAL A 11 -20.58 -37.33 -26.05
C VAL A 11 -19.55 -37.59 -24.96
N ALA A 12 -18.77 -36.57 -24.60
CA ALA A 12 -17.89 -36.61 -23.44
C ALA A 12 -18.73 -36.51 -22.16
N LEU A 13 -18.90 -37.62 -21.44
CA LEU A 13 -19.42 -37.59 -20.06
C LEU A 13 -18.39 -36.87 -19.17
N GLY A 14 -18.73 -35.66 -18.73
CA GLY A 14 -17.99 -34.96 -17.67
C GLY A 14 -18.21 -35.66 -16.33
N LEU A 15 -17.26 -36.48 -15.91
CA LEU A 15 -17.20 -36.93 -14.51
C LEU A 15 -16.83 -35.71 -13.65
N PRO A 16 -17.55 -35.44 -12.54
CA PRO A 16 -17.12 -34.40 -11.62
C PRO A 16 -15.77 -34.83 -11.05
N VAL A 17 -14.73 -34.05 -11.34
CA VAL A 17 -13.48 -34.14 -10.58
C VAL A 17 -13.85 -33.76 -9.16
N ALA A 18 -13.97 -34.77 -8.29
CA ALA A 18 -14.02 -34.52 -6.87
C ALA A 18 -12.72 -33.79 -6.52
N ALA A 19 -12.83 -32.52 -6.16
CA ALA A 19 -11.72 -31.78 -5.60
C ALA A 19 -11.24 -32.59 -4.39
N ASN A 20 -10.04 -33.14 -4.47
CA ASN A 20 -9.38 -33.75 -3.32
C ASN A 20 -9.11 -32.62 -2.32
N ALA A 21 -10.09 -32.32 -1.48
CA ALA A 21 -9.87 -31.51 -0.30
C ALA A 21 -8.95 -32.33 0.61
N ASN A 22 -7.67 -31.96 0.66
CA ASN A 22 -6.78 -32.50 1.67
C ASN A 22 -7.41 -32.25 3.04
N PRO A 23 -7.46 -33.26 3.93
CA PRO A 23 -7.94 -33.02 5.29
C PRO A 23 -7.06 -31.94 5.93
N VAL A 24 -7.68 -30.80 6.24
CA VAL A 24 -7.07 -29.76 7.06
C VAL A 24 -7.03 -30.32 8.48
N ASP A 25 -5.85 -30.29 9.11
CA ASP A 25 -5.72 -30.62 10.52
C ASP A 25 -6.63 -29.67 11.33
N PRO A 26 -7.65 -30.20 12.05
CA PRO A 26 -8.60 -29.37 12.78
C PRO A 26 -7.96 -28.55 13.89
N ASP A 27 -6.75 -28.92 14.33
CA ASP A 27 -5.99 -28.22 15.37
C ASP A 27 -4.92 -27.29 14.78
N TRP A 28 -4.81 -27.22 13.45
CA TRP A 28 -3.87 -26.30 12.82
C TRP A 28 -4.33 -24.85 12.94
N ALA A 29 -3.45 -24.01 13.47
CA ALA A 29 -3.58 -22.57 13.46
C ALA A 29 -2.30 -21.94 12.89
N PRO A 30 -2.40 -20.82 12.16
CA PRO A 30 -1.22 -20.09 11.73
C PRO A 30 -0.40 -19.65 12.96
N PRO A 31 0.94 -19.67 12.90
CA PRO A 31 1.77 -19.16 13.99
C PRO A 31 1.40 -17.70 14.30
N PRO A 32 1.20 -17.34 15.58
CA PRO A 32 0.85 -15.99 15.98
C PRO A 32 2.05 -15.04 15.84
N THR A 33 3.27 -15.56 15.73
CA THR A 33 4.49 -14.77 15.53
C THR A 33 5.25 -15.34 14.34
N VAL A 34 5.81 -14.47 13.50
CA VAL A 34 6.72 -14.89 12.42
C VAL A 34 7.99 -14.06 12.42
N TYR A 35 9.11 -14.74 12.16
CA TYR A 35 10.42 -14.16 11.93
C TYR A 35 10.61 -13.84 10.45
N ILE A 36 11.09 -12.62 10.17
CA ILE A 36 11.37 -12.10 8.82
C ILE A 36 12.89 -12.13 8.62
N PRO A 37 13.42 -13.11 7.86
CA PRO A 37 14.87 -13.28 7.72
C PRO A 37 15.56 -12.11 7.00
N GLU A 38 14.85 -11.37 6.15
CA GLU A 38 15.36 -10.23 5.39
C GLU A 38 15.82 -9.09 6.31
N THR A 39 15.14 -8.89 7.43
CA THR A 39 15.41 -7.78 8.36
C THR A 39 15.78 -8.23 9.77
N GLY A 40 15.66 -9.53 10.05
CA GLY A 40 15.90 -10.12 11.36
C GLY A 40 14.86 -9.75 12.42
N GLN A 41 13.72 -9.19 12.02
CA GLN A 41 12.65 -8.79 12.93
C GLN A 41 11.57 -9.86 13.06
N THR A 42 10.74 -9.73 14.09
CA THR A 42 9.52 -10.53 14.26
C THR A 42 8.28 -9.66 14.14
N VAL A 43 7.20 -10.26 13.65
CA VAL A 43 5.87 -9.65 13.60
C VAL A 43 4.89 -10.54 14.38
N ASP A 44 4.16 -9.97 15.34
CA ASP A 44 3.30 -10.70 16.26
C ASP A 44 1.80 -10.36 16.10
N ARG A 45 0.95 -11.37 16.35
CA ARG A 45 -0.50 -11.32 16.54
C ARG A 45 -1.24 -10.39 15.59
N LEU A 46 -1.89 -9.35 16.12
CA LEU A 46 -2.81 -8.52 15.36
C LEU A 46 -2.09 -7.68 14.31
N ILE A 47 -0.82 -7.31 14.55
CA ILE A 47 0.03 -6.68 13.54
C ILE A 47 0.31 -7.69 12.42
N LEU A 48 0.64 -8.94 12.77
CA LEU A 48 0.87 -10.01 11.80
C LEU A 48 -0.38 -10.31 10.96
N ASP A 49 -1.55 -10.35 11.58
CA ASP A 49 -2.82 -10.59 10.91
C ASP A 49 -3.15 -9.46 9.93
N LEU A 50 -3.00 -8.20 10.35
CA LEU A 50 -3.24 -7.05 9.47
C LEU A 50 -2.24 -7.00 8.32
N TRP A 51 -0.95 -7.20 8.61
CA TRP A 51 0.11 -7.22 7.59
C TRP A 51 -0.17 -8.30 6.55
N ARG A 52 -0.43 -9.55 6.95
CA ARG A 52 -0.76 -10.66 6.03
C ARG A 52 -2.07 -10.40 5.27
N GLY A 53 -3.10 -9.96 5.97
CA GLY A 53 -4.43 -9.74 5.40
C GLY A 53 -4.47 -8.61 4.37
N SER A 54 -3.49 -7.70 4.41
CA SER A 54 -3.49 -6.48 3.61
C SER A 54 -2.30 -6.39 2.63
N GLY A 55 -1.78 -7.55 2.20
CA GLY A 55 -0.79 -7.70 1.12
C GLY A 55 0.67 -7.78 1.58
N GLY A 56 0.93 -7.71 2.88
CA GLY A 56 2.23 -7.99 3.50
C GLY A 56 3.34 -7.10 2.97
N ALA A 57 4.51 -7.71 2.70
CA ALA A 57 5.70 -7.02 2.22
C ALA A 57 5.47 -6.27 0.90
N ALA A 58 4.56 -6.75 0.03
CA ALA A 58 4.28 -6.07 -1.22
C ALA A 58 3.58 -4.71 -1.02
N THR A 59 2.84 -4.56 0.09
CA THR A 59 2.11 -3.32 0.42
C THR A 59 2.91 -2.43 1.37
N PHE A 60 3.40 -3.01 2.46
CA PHE A 60 3.99 -2.23 3.57
C PHE A 60 5.51 -2.36 3.66
N GLY A 61 6.09 -3.25 2.87
CA GLY A 61 7.49 -3.65 3.00
C GLY A 61 7.73 -4.53 4.22
N TYR A 62 9.01 -4.72 4.53
CA TYR A 62 9.47 -5.50 5.67
C TYR A 62 9.53 -4.65 6.95
N PRO A 63 9.36 -5.27 8.14
CA PRO A 63 9.60 -4.59 9.42
C PRO A 63 11.07 -4.18 9.54
N ILE A 64 11.32 -2.93 9.88
CA ILE A 64 12.66 -2.39 10.09
C ILE A 64 13.01 -2.19 11.58
N THR A 65 12.03 -2.35 12.46
CA THR A 65 12.22 -2.34 13.92
C THR A 65 11.59 -3.58 14.57
N PRO A 66 11.98 -3.93 15.80
CA PRO A 66 11.11 -4.73 16.67
C PRO A 66 9.86 -3.94 17.04
N GLU A 67 8.92 -4.58 17.73
CA GLU A 67 7.82 -3.89 18.40
C GLU A 67 8.35 -3.04 19.56
N LEU A 68 7.99 -1.76 19.57
CA LEU A 68 8.46 -0.74 20.51
C LEU A 68 7.30 -0.17 21.32
N PRO A 69 7.50 0.21 22.59
CA PRO A 69 6.50 0.97 23.32
C PRO A 69 6.34 2.38 22.72
N GLY A 70 5.11 2.77 22.42
CA GLY A 70 4.71 4.09 21.96
C GLY A 70 4.51 5.08 23.10
N SER A 71 4.48 6.38 22.77
CA SER A 71 4.37 7.46 23.73
C SER A 71 2.98 7.64 24.34
N ALA A 72 1.94 7.05 23.73
CA ALA A 72 0.54 7.15 24.18
C ALA A 72 0.00 5.79 24.68
N GLY A 73 0.89 4.84 25.03
CA GLY A 73 0.51 3.52 25.55
C GLY A 73 0.21 2.45 24.49
N GLN A 74 0.33 2.81 23.21
CA GLN A 74 0.27 1.88 22.09
C GLN A 74 1.61 1.15 21.90
N VAL A 75 1.61 0.02 21.20
CA VAL A 75 2.81 -0.63 20.66
C VAL A 75 2.99 -0.20 19.22
N VAL A 76 4.22 0.13 18.83
CA VAL A 76 4.55 0.66 17.51
C VAL A 76 5.58 -0.23 16.85
N GLN A 77 5.39 -0.52 15.56
CA GLN A 77 6.43 -1.13 14.73
C GLN A 77 6.52 -0.39 13.40
N TYR A 78 7.76 -0.09 12.98
CA TYR A 78 8.04 0.56 11.72
C TYR A 78 8.37 -0.47 10.65
N TYR A 79 7.85 -0.21 9.46
CA TYR A 79 8.08 -0.95 8.23
C TYR A 79 8.67 -0.01 7.18
N GLU A 80 9.13 -0.56 6.05
CA GLU A 80 9.72 0.26 4.98
C GLU A 80 8.76 1.34 4.48
N TYR A 81 7.45 1.07 4.44
CA TYR A 81 6.43 2.00 3.89
C TYR A 81 5.27 2.33 4.83
N ALA A 82 5.29 1.84 6.08
CA ALA A 82 4.19 2.06 7.02
C ALA A 82 4.63 2.03 8.48
N ARG A 83 3.78 2.57 9.35
CA ARG A 83 3.88 2.38 10.80
C ARG A 83 2.64 1.64 11.29
N PHE A 84 2.82 0.51 11.95
CA PHE A 84 1.72 -0.18 12.61
C PHE A 84 1.64 0.26 14.06
N GLU A 85 0.43 0.56 14.52
CA GLU A 85 0.14 0.96 15.90
C GLU A 85 -0.91 0.01 16.48
N TYR A 86 -0.52 -0.74 17.52
CA TYR A 86 -1.40 -1.62 18.28
C TYR A 86 -1.82 -0.96 19.60
N TRP A 87 -3.12 -0.89 19.84
CA TRP A 87 -3.76 -0.26 20.99
C TRP A 87 -4.44 -1.34 21.84
N PRO A 88 -3.85 -1.76 22.99
CA PRO A 88 -4.38 -2.87 23.78
C PRO A 88 -5.82 -2.67 24.29
N GLU A 89 -6.19 -1.41 24.59
CA GLU A 89 -7.52 -1.04 25.06
C GLU A 89 -8.41 -0.45 23.94
N GLY A 90 -7.91 -0.45 22.70
CA GLY A 90 -8.49 0.29 21.58
C GLY A 90 -8.12 1.78 21.60
N ASN A 91 -8.02 2.38 20.41
CA ASN A 91 -7.81 3.83 20.28
C ASN A 91 -9.12 4.62 20.48
N GLU A 92 -9.09 5.94 20.27
CA GLU A 92 -10.27 6.82 20.42
C GLU A 92 -11.48 6.39 19.55
N ALA A 93 -11.23 5.71 18.44
CA ALA A 93 -12.25 5.18 17.54
C ALA A 93 -12.59 3.69 17.80
N GLY A 94 -12.05 3.09 18.87
CA GLY A 94 -12.25 1.69 19.24
C GLY A 94 -11.46 0.68 18.41
N ASN A 95 -10.48 1.13 17.60
CA ASN A 95 -9.66 0.24 16.79
C ASN A 95 -8.46 -0.28 17.59
N PHE A 96 -8.17 -1.57 17.47
CA PHE A 96 -7.05 -2.21 18.17
C PHE A 96 -5.75 -2.19 17.36
N VAL A 97 -5.80 -2.18 16.03
CA VAL A 97 -4.62 -1.97 15.19
C VAL A 97 -4.93 -0.94 14.13
N THR A 98 -4.04 0.02 13.95
CA THR A 98 -4.15 1.07 12.94
C THR A 98 -2.82 1.31 12.24
N LEU A 99 -2.88 1.84 11.01
CA LEU A 99 -1.72 2.48 10.40
C LEU A 99 -1.54 3.87 11.01
N GLY A 100 -0.33 4.15 11.48
CA GLY A 100 0.08 5.45 11.97
C GLY A 100 0.09 6.48 10.84
N VAL A 101 -0.01 7.75 11.19
CA VAL A 101 -0.11 8.85 10.22
C VAL A 101 1.29 9.27 9.71
N ILE A 102 2.03 8.30 9.15
CA ILE A 102 3.44 8.48 8.80
C ILE A 102 3.64 9.43 7.61
N GLY A 103 2.62 9.60 6.75
CA GLY A 103 2.70 10.47 5.59
C GLY A 103 3.16 11.89 5.92
N TYR A 104 2.59 12.50 6.97
CA TYR A 104 2.97 13.85 7.39
C TYR A 104 4.34 13.89 8.08
N GLU A 105 4.84 12.77 8.61
CA GLU A 105 6.15 12.67 9.25
C GLU A 105 7.27 12.53 8.21
N ILE A 106 7.00 11.85 7.08
CA ILE A 106 7.92 11.73 5.94
C ILE A 106 7.76 12.86 4.93
N ALA A 107 6.71 13.69 5.07
CA ALA A 107 6.65 14.96 4.39
C ALA A 107 8.01 15.63 4.57
N PRO A 108 8.66 16.09 3.49
CA PRO A 108 10.00 16.63 3.57
C PRO A 108 10.02 17.93 4.37
N LEU A 109 9.90 17.81 5.70
CA LEU A 109 10.33 18.76 6.69
C LEU A 109 11.85 18.76 6.58
N GLN A 110 12.32 19.63 5.69
CA GLN A 110 13.71 19.83 5.26
C GLN A 110 14.09 18.97 4.05
N LEU A 111 14.27 19.62 2.89
CA LEU A 111 15.21 19.16 1.86
C LEU A 111 16.57 18.87 2.54
N PRO A 112 16.98 17.61 2.79
CA PRO A 112 18.30 17.38 3.35
C PRO A 112 19.29 17.56 2.20
N ARG A 113 20.23 18.49 2.35
CA ARG A 113 21.48 18.53 1.57
C ARG A 113 22.33 17.29 1.91
N ARG A 114 21.85 16.08 1.61
CA ARG A 114 22.58 14.82 1.79
C ARG A 114 22.54 13.89 0.58
N PHE A 115 22.12 14.39 -0.57
CA PHE A 115 22.67 13.87 -1.83
C PHE A 115 23.94 14.67 -2.12
N GLY A 116 25.09 13.98 -2.05
CA GLY A 116 26.40 14.57 -2.32
C GLY A 116 26.48 15.19 -3.71
N PRO A 117 27.51 15.98 -3.99
CA PRO A 117 27.65 16.71 -5.26
C PRO A 117 28.05 15.76 -6.38
N GLN A 118 27.15 14.88 -6.82
CA GLN A 118 27.32 14.18 -8.10
C GLN A 118 26.00 13.64 -8.66
N GLU A 119 24.99 14.49 -8.89
CA GLU A 119 24.04 14.26 -9.98
C GLU A 119 23.61 15.59 -10.61
N THR A 120 24.16 15.87 -11.79
CA THR A 120 23.89 17.05 -12.63
C THR A 120 22.50 17.02 -13.29
N ALA A 121 21.52 16.32 -12.70
CA ALA A 121 20.10 16.34 -13.06
C ALA A 121 19.20 17.05 -12.01
N GLY A 122 19.76 17.38 -10.83
CA GLY A 122 19.00 17.65 -9.60
C GLY A 122 18.24 18.98 -9.46
N GLY A 123 18.16 19.84 -10.48
CA GLY A 123 17.41 21.11 -10.37
C GLY A 123 15.90 20.95 -10.60
N ARG A 124 15.55 20.28 -11.71
CA ARG A 124 14.16 20.02 -12.10
C ARG A 124 13.51 18.97 -11.21
N ASP A 125 14.26 17.92 -10.86
CA ASP A 125 13.76 16.81 -10.04
C ASP A 125 13.42 17.27 -8.61
N ARG A 126 14.28 18.10 -8.00
CA ARG A 126 14.03 18.70 -6.68
C ARG A 126 12.85 19.67 -6.68
N THR A 127 12.65 20.39 -7.78
CA THR A 127 11.53 21.33 -7.93
C THR A 127 10.21 20.58 -8.15
N ALA A 128 10.24 19.50 -8.93
CA ALA A 128 9.09 18.61 -9.12
C ALA A 128 8.70 17.94 -7.80
N LEU A 129 9.68 17.36 -7.09
CA LEU A 129 9.48 16.81 -5.75
C LEU A 129 8.87 17.85 -4.82
N ALA A 130 9.48 19.03 -4.68
CA ALA A 130 8.95 20.06 -3.78
C ALA A 130 7.52 20.51 -4.15
N ARG A 131 7.20 20.60 -5.45
CA ARG A 131 5.85 20.97 -5.93
C ARG A 131 4.81 19.89 -5.65
N ALA A 132 5.20 18.62 -5.64
CA ALA A 132 4.26 17.54 -5.36
C ALA A 132 3.67 17.67 -3.95
N TRP A 133 4.41 18.21 -3.00
CA TRP A 133 3.95 18.42 -1.63
C TRP A 133 3.23 19.76 -1.39
N LEU A 134 3.04 20.58 -2.44
CA LEU A 134 2.31 21.85 -2.30
C LEU A 134 0.81 21.62 -2.54
N PRO A 135 -0.06 22.16 -1.66
CA PRO A 135 -1.49 22.06 -1.86
C PRO A 135 -1.91 22.80 -3.13
N LEU A 136 -2.73 22.15 -3.93
CA LEU A 136 -3.30 22.71 -5.15
C LEU A 136 -4.53 23.55 -4.82
N ASP A 137 -4.83 24.55 -5.63
CA ASP A 137 -6.16 25.14 -5.67
C ASP A 137 -7.02 24.43 -6.71
N GLN A 138 -8.31 24.78 -6.76
CA GLN A 138 -9.25 24.16 -7.69
C GLN A 138 -8.82 24.39 -9.15
N ALA A 139 -8.30 25.56 -9.49
CA ALA A 139 -7.88 25.87 -10.86
C ALA A 139 -6.70 24.98 -11.30
N ALA A 140 -5.71 24.78 -10.43
CA ALA A 140 -4.60 23.87 -10.69
C ALA A 140 -5.04 22.39 -10.77
N ALA A 141 -6.05 22.01 -9.99
CA ALA A 141 -6.67 20.68 -10.06
C ALA A 141 -7.43 20.47 -11.38
N ASP A 142 -8.17 21.48 -11.86
CA ASP A 142 -8.91 21.42 -13.12
C ASP A 142 -7.98 21.29 -14.33
N ILE A 143 -6.83 21.99 -14.30
CA ILE A 143 -5.77 21.82 -15.32
C ILE A 143 -5.29 20.37 -15.35
N ARG A 144 -4.97 19.79 -14.17
CA ARG A 144 -4.55 18.38 -14.09
C ARG A 144 -5.60 17.41 -14.58
N LEU A 145 -6.88 17.63 -14.25
CA LEU A 145 -7.96 16.79 -14.74
C LEU A 145 -8.05 16.82 -16.29
N GLY A 146 -7.72 17.95 -16.91
CA GLY A 146 -7.62 18.08 -18.36
C GLY A 146 -6.47 17.27 -18.96
N ASP A 147 -5.32 17.24 -18.28
CA ASP A 147 -4.12 16.52 -18.73
C ASP A 147 -4.17 15.02 -18.41
N GLU A 148 -4.76 14.65 -17.27
CA GLU A 148 -4.86 13.29 -16.74
C GLU A 148 -6.32 12.96 -16.41
N PRO A 149 -7.06 12.30 -17.33
CA PRO A 149 -8.49 12.02 -17.17
C PRO A 149 -8.83 11.14 -15.95
N SER A 150 -7.85 10.39 -15.44
CA SER A 150 -7.99 9.59 -14.22
C SER A 150 -7.72 10.37 -12.94
N TYR A 151 -7.38 11.66 -13.02
CA TYR A 151 -7.12 12.48 -11.86
C TYR A 151 -8.37 12.69 -11.00
N ARG A 152 -8.24 12.47 -9.70
CA ARG A 152 -9.27 12.75 -8.70
C ARG A 152 -8.71 13.69 -7.66
N TYR A 153 -9.25 14.89 -7.61
CA TYR A 153 -8.90 15.89 -6.61
C TYR A 153 -9.58 15.61 -5.26
N VAL A 154 -8.84 15.77 -4.18
CA VAL A 154 -9.31 15.59 -2.80
C VAL A 154 -9.25 16.95 -2.08
N PRO A 155 -10.40 17.64 -1.91
CA PRO A 155 -10.42 18.98 -1.33
C PRO A 155 -9.91 19.07 0.11
N ALA A 156 -10.01 17.97 0.88
CA ALA A 156 -9.61 17.93 2.29
C ALA A 156 -8.11 18.17 2.48
N THR A 157 -7.28 17.53 1.65
CA THR A 157 -5.81 17.68 1.67
C THR A 157 -5.29 18.60 0.59
N ARG A 158 -6.13 18.94 -0.41
CA ARG A 158 -5.77 19.75 -1.58
C ARG A 158 -4.71 19.09 -2.46
N HIS A 159 -4.79 17.77 -2.58
CA HIS A 159 -3.98 16.95 -3.48
C HIS A 159 -4.87 16.05 -4.32
N GLY A 160 -4.32 15.45 -5.36
CA GLY A 160 -5.01 14.44 -6.14
C GLY A 160 -4.30 13.11 -6.23
N VAL A 161 -5.03 12.16 -6.78
CA VAL A 161 -4.55 10.79 -7.04
C VAL A 161 -5.06 10.35 -8.41
N TRP A 162 -4.22 9.65 -9.18
CA TRP A 162 -4.56 9.22 -10.54
C TRP A 162 -3.90 7.88 -10.89
N GLY A 163 -4.20 7.38 -12.09
CA GLY A 163 -3.59 6.18 -12.65
C GLY A 163 -3.67 4.96 -11.74
N GLY A 164 -2.56 4.24 -11.63
CA GLY A 164 -2.45 3.04 -10.80
C GLY A 164 -2.65 3.31 -9.31
N PHE A 165 -2.15 4.44 -8.81
CA PHE A 165 -2.33 4.83 -7.41
C PHE A 165 -3.80 5.07 -7.08
N ARG A 166 -4.55 5.73 -7.97
CA ARG A 166 -5.99 5.91 -7.79
C ARG A 166 -6.72 4.59 -7.79
N ALA A 167 -6.41 3.72 -8.76
CA ALA A 167 -7.05 2.42 -8.86
C ALA A 167 -6.84 1.59 -7.58
N PHE A 168 -5.62 1.59 -7.02
CA PHE A 168 -5.33 0.91 -5.76
C PHE A 168 -6.05 1.54 -4.57
N TRP A 169 -6.01 2.87 -4.46
CA TRP A 169 -6.66 3.61 -3.38
C TRP A 169 -8.18 3.37 -3.37
N GLU A 170 -8.85 3.44 -4.53
CA GLU A 170 -10.28 3.14 -4.65
C GLU A 170 -10.60 1.67 -4.32
N ALA A 171 -9.76 0.73 -4.78
CA ALA A 171 -9.96 -0.70 -4.52
C ALA A 171 -9.77 -1.10 -3.05
N THR A 172 -9.00 -0.34 -2.28
CA THR A 172 -8.65 -0.65 -0.88
C THR A 172 -9.50 0.09 0.15
N GLY A 173 -10.50 0.87 -0.27
CA GLY A 173 -11.39 1.62 0.65
C GLY A 173 -11.00 3.08 0.86
N GLU A 174 -10.21 3.65 -0.06
CA GLU A 174 -9.87 5.07 -0.14
C GLU A 174 -9.25 5.59 1.18
N ALA A 175 -9.77 6.72 1.68
CA ALA A 175 -9.30 7.37 2.88
C ALA A 175 -9.47 6.51 4.15
N ALA A 176 -10.33 5.49 4.14
CA ALA A 176 -10.47 4.59 5.28
C ALA A 176 -9.22 3.72 5.48
N TYR A 177 -8.50 3.41 4.40
CA TYR A 177 -7.34 2.52 4.40
C TYR A 177 -6.02 3.31 4.47
N LEU A 178 -5.65 4.04 3.40
CA LEU A 178 -4.40 4.83 3.34
C LEU A 178 -4.57 6.29 3.82
N GLY A 179 -5.79 6.74 4.10
CA GLY A 179 -6.04 8.18 4.25
C GLY A 179 -6.04 8.91 2.91
N ASN A 180 -6.14 10.24 2.95
CA ASN A 180 -6.15 11.05 1.72
C ASN A 180 -4.73 11.21 1.15
N PRO A 181 -4.57 11.45 -0.16
CA PRO A 181 -3.26 11.82 -0.71
C PRO A 181 -2.80 13.16 -0.10
N ILE A 182 -1.51 13.28 0.22
CA ILE A 182 -0.88 14.50 0.77
C ILE A 182 0.29 14.99 -0.09
N SER A 183 0.51 14.33 -1.22
CA SER A 183 1.38 14.79 -2.29
C SER A 183 0.64 14.62 -3.62
N GLU A 184 1.21 15.14 -4.69
CA GLU A 184 0.98 14.64 -6.04
C GLU A 184 1.93 13.46 -6.30
N GLU A 185 1.72 12.72 -7.38
CA GLU A 185 2.70 11.73 -7.84
C GLU A 185 4.02 12.43 -8.21
N TYR A 186 5.14 11.85 -7.77
CA TYR A 186 6.48 12.29 -8.13
C TYR A 186 7.41 11.10 -8.36
N ILE A 187 8.46 11.31 -9.15
CA ILE A 187 9.42 10.25 -9.48
C ILE A 187 10.73 10.50 -8.74
N VAL A 188 11.30 9.47 -8.12
CA VAL A 188 12.65 9.48 -7.54
C VAL A 188 13.40 8.27 -8.06
N ALA A 189 14.55 8.49 -8.70
CA ALA A 189 15.40 7.43 -9.25
C ALA A 189 14.65 6.45 -10.19
N GLY A 190 13.68 6.96 -10.96
CA GLY A 190 12.88 6.16 -11.90
C GLY A 190 11.69 5.41 -11.28
N THR A 191 11.51 5.50 -9.96
CA THR A 191 10.35 4.94 -9.25
C THR A 191 9.34 6.04 -9.00
N SER A 192 8.06 5.75 -9.29
CA SER A 192 6.97 6.67 -8.98
C SER A 192 6.48 6.49 -7.54
N PHE A 193 6.20 7.60 -6.89
CA PHE A 193 5.75 7.68 -5.51
C PHE A 193 4.55 8.61 -5.39
N GLN A 194 3.64 8.23 -4.51
CA GLN A 194 2.50 9.01 -4.08
C GLN A 194 2.38 8.81 -2.57
N VAL A 195 2.30 9.90 -1.81
CA VAL A 195 2.18 9.81 -0.35
C VAL A 195 0.74 10.07 0.08
N PHE A 196 0.28 9.27 1.03
CA PHE A 196 -1.03 9.38 1.68
C PHE A 196 -0.84 9.64 3.17
N GLU A 197 -1.90 9.99 3.89
CA GLU A 197 -1.80 10.30 5.32
C GLU A 197 -1.25 9.14 6.16
N ARG A 198 -1.53 7.89 5.80
CA ARG A 198 -1.16 6.67 6.55
C ARG A 198 -0.16 5.78 5.81
#